data_AF-A0A7K0UPU9-F1
#
_entry.id   AF-A0A7K0UPU9-F1
#
_cell.length_a   1.000
_cell.length_b   1.000
_cell.length_c   1.000
_cell.angle_alpha   90.00
_cell.angle_beta   90.00
_cell.angle_gamma   90.00
#
_symmetry.space_group_name_H-M   'P 1'
#
loop_
_entity.id
_entity.type
_entity.pdbx_description
1 polymer ?
#
loop_
_entity_poly.entity_id
_entity_poly.type
_entity_poly.pdbx_seq_one_letter_code
_entity_poly.pdbx_strand_id
1 'polypeptide(L)'
;VFEPSGNGDALKIARKGVGTFRVDIAGRASHAGLEPEKGINALIELAAQVQKIVAIAQPEIGTTVTPTIATAGTTENVVPAAAQITVDVRVNVVSEKARVESAFDALQPTMAGATISVSGLINRPPMHESSSATLYAVAQSVAQGIGITDLQGIAVGGGSDGNFTAAIGVPTLDGLGACGGGAHADTEYIKVSKMGERAALAAAITRALVVAS
;
A
#
# COMPACT_ATOMS: atom_id res chain seq x y z
N VAL A 1 -16.48 -0.62 -8.23
CA VAL A 1 -15.78 0.58 -7.70
C VAL A 1 -15.27 1.39 -8.87
N PHE A 2 -15.41 2.72 -8.79
CA PHE A 2 -15.16 3.66 -9.90
C PHE A 2 -13.84 4.43 -9.74
N GLU A 3 -12.81 3.76 -9.23
CA GLU A 3 -11.45 4.29 -9.33
C GLU A 3 -11.03 4.38 -10.80
N PRO A 4 -10.06 5.25 -11.16
CA PRO A 4 -9.54 5.30 -12.51
C PRO A 4 -9.01 3.93 -12.95
N SER A 5 -8.97 3.69 -14.26
CA SER A 5 -8.46 2.45 -14.82
C SER A 5 -6.99 2.20 -14.49
N GLY A 6 -6.52 0.97 -14.69
CA GLY A 6 -5.10 0.65 -14.72
C GLY A 6 -4.45 1.04 -16.05
N ASN A 7 -3.17 0.68 -16.20
CA ASN A 7 -2.45 0.81 -17.46
C ASN A 7 -3.20 0.12 -18.61
N GLY A 8 -3.19 0.74 -19.79
CA GLY A 8 -3.94 0.22 -20.94
C GLY A 8 -5.46 0.27 -20.75
N ASP A 9 -5.96 1.17 -19.89
CA ASP A 9 -7.37 1.30 -19.57
C ASP A 9 -7.98 0.01 -18.96
N ALA A 10 -7.15 -0.84 -18.33
CA ALA A 10 -7.57 -2.09 -17.74
C ALA A 10 -8.44 -1.91 -16.48
N LEU A 11 -9.32 -2.87 -16.22
CA LEU A 11 -10.00 -3.00 -14.94
C LEU A 11 -9.04 -3.52 -13.87
N LYS A 12 -9.23 -3.11 -12.62
CA LYS A 12 -8.39 -3.51 -11.50
C LYS A 12 -9.03 -4.72 -10.83
N ILE A 13 -8.48 -5.90 -11.08
CA ILE A 13 -8.99 -7.18 -10.60
C ILE A 13 -8.37 -7.58 -9.25
N ALA A 14 -7.21 -7.01 -8.90
CA ALA A 14 -6.60 -7.19 -7.60
C ALA A 14 -5.90 -5.91 -7.14
N ARG A 15 -5.86 -5.70 -5.82
CA ARG A 15 -5.15 -4.59 -5.18
C ARG A 15 -4.42 -5.07 -3.94
N LYS A 16 -3.20 -4.57 -3.73
CA LYS A 16 -2.50 -4.81 -2.48
C LYS A 16 -3.23 -4.15 -1.30
N GLY A 17 -3.08 -4.77 -0.13
CA GLY A 17 -3.33 -4.11 1.15
C GLY A 17 -2.28 -3.05 1.39
N VAL A 18 -2.62 -2.06 2.22
CA VAL A 18 -1.79 -0.87 2.45
C VAL A 18 -1.70 -0.61 3.94
N GLY A 19 -0.49 -0.29 4.39
CA GLY A 19 -0.20 0.14 5.73
C GLY A 19 0.93 1.16 5.77
N THR A 20 0.96 1.92 6.86
CA THR A 20 2.07 2.80 7.18
C THR A 20 2.42 2.60 8.65
N PHE A 21 3.71 2.39 8.90
CA PHE A 21 4.26 2.29 10.24
C PHE A 21 5.23 3.45 10.48
N ARG A 22 5.27 3.90 11.73
CA ARG A 22 6.24 4.87 12.22
C ARG A 22 6.96 4.25 13.41
N VAL A 23 8.27 4.21 13.33
CA VAL A 23 9.17 3.69 14.37
C VAL A 23 9.92 4.88 14.95
N ASP A 24 9.54 5.30 16.15
CA ASP A 24 10.22 6.35 16.90
C ASP A 24 11.26 5.71 17.84
N ILE A 25 12.45 6.30 17.87
CA ILE A 25 13.60 5.83 18.63
C ILE A 25 14.04 6.95 19.56
N ALA A 26 14.08 6.67 20.86
CA ALA A 26 14.63 7.59 21.85
C ALA A 26 15.95 7.07 22.41
N GLY A 27 16.95 7.96 22.43
CA GLY A 27 18.26 7.78 23.02
C GLY A 27 18.54 8.89 24.03
N ARG A 28 19.76 9.41 24.05
CA ARG A 28 20.20 10.42 25.02
C ARG A 28 21.26 11.32 24.40
N ALA A 29 21.02 12.64 24.48
CA ALA A 29 21.97 13.63 24.00
C ALA A 29 23.24 13.65 24.85
N SER A 30 24.37 13.91 24.20
CA SER A 30 25.64 14.28 24.83
C SER A 30 26.45 15.11 23.87
N HIS A 31 27.40 15.90 24.37
CA HIS A 31 28.29 16.68 23.52
C HIS A 31 29.29 15.74 22.82
N ALA A 32 29.24 15.69 21.48
CA ALA A 32 29.97 14.70 20.68
C ALA A 32 31.50 14.80 20.82
N GLY A 33 32.02 16.00 21.06
CA GLY A 33 33.45 16.24 21.24
C GLY A 33 33.97 16.21 22.68
N LEU A 34 33.10 16.06 23.68
CA LEU A 34 33.52 16.07 25.09
C LEU A 34 33.32 14.70 25.75
N GLU A 35 32.08 14.20 25.71
CA GLU A 35 31.70 12.98 26.45
C GLU A 35 30.69 12.14 25.63
N PRO A 36 31.00 11.78 24.36
CA PRO A 36 30.07 11.06 23.48
C PRO A 36 29.59 9.73 24.07
N GLU A 37 30.41 9.06 24.89
CA GLU A 37 30.12 7.81 25.59
C GLU A 37 29.00 7.93 26.63
N LYS A 38 28.69 9.14 27.10
CA LYS A 38 27.51 9.38 27.95
C LYS A 38 26.22 9.43 27.15
N GLY A 39 26.28 9.62 25.83
CA GLY A 39 25.12 9.62 24.94
C GLY A 39 24.59 8.22 24.64
N ILE A 40 23.38 8.18 24.10
CA ILE A 40 22.79 6.98 23.48
C ILE A 40 22.35 7.44 22.09
N ASN A 41 23.08 7.00 21.07
CA ASN A 41 23.00 7.57 19.73
C ASN A 41 21.82 6.97 18.95
N ALA A 42 20.71 7.70 18.89
CA ALA A 42 19.49 7.29 18.19
C ALA A 42 19.70 7.13 16.66
N LEU A 43 20.68 7.80 16.06
CA LEU A 43 21.02 7.61 14.63
C LEU A 43 21.65 6.24 14.38
N ILE A 44 22.51 5.77 15.29
CA ILE A 44 23.10 4.42 15.19
C ILE A 44 22.02 3.36 15.36
N GLU A 45 21.13 3.53 16.33
CA GLU A 45 20.00 2.64 16.53
C GLU A 45 19.06 2.63 15.31
N LEU A 46 18.76 3.80 14.73
CA LEU A 46 17.99 3.90 13.48
C LEU A 46 18.63 3.08 12.36
N ALA A 47 19.94 3.21 12.16
CA ALA A 47 20.65 2.46 11.12
C ALA A 47 20.52 0.94 11.31
N ALA A 48 20.57 0.46 12.56
CA ALA A 48 20.35 -0.95 12.88
C ALA A 48 18.90 -1.40 12.63
N GLN A 49 17.92 -0.56 12.96
CA GLN A 49 16.50 -0.89 12.78
C GLN A 49 16.08 -0.93 11.32
N VAL A 50 16.65 -0.11 10.44
CA VAL A 50 16.36 -0.16 8.99
C VAL A 50 16.57 -1.57 8.42
N GLN A 51 17.66 -2.24 8.79
CA GLN A 51 17.95 -3.60 8.29
C GLN A 51 16.94 -4.62 8.81
N LYS A 52 16.55 -4.52 10.09
CA LYS A 52 15.52 -5.40 10.69
C LYS A 52 14.16 -5.20 10.04
N ILE A 53 13.77 -3.94 9.79
CA ILE A 53 12.50 -3.57 9.16
C ILE A 53 12.43 -4.12 7.73
N VAL A 54 13.48 -3.93 6.92
CA VAL A 54 13.51 -4.44 5.54
C VAL A 54 13.42 -5.97 5.52
N ALA A 55 13.99 -6.66 6.51
CA ALA A 55 13.92 -8.11 6.64
C ALA A 55 12.51 -8.66 6.95
N ILE A 56 11.53 -7.81 7.29
CA ILE A 56 10.12 -8.23 7.48
C ILE A 56 9.44 -8.56 6.13
N ALA A 57 9.95 -8.01 5.03
CA ALA A 57 9.42 -8.21 3.69
C ALA A 57 9.45 -9.69 3.27
N GLN A 58 8.46 -10.08 2.45
CA GLN A 58 8.36 -11.40 1.84
C GLN A 58 7.96 -11.22 0.37
N PRO A 59 8.91 -10.83 -0.51
CA PRO A 59 8.64 -10.53 -1.92
C PRO A 59 8.01 -11.70 -2.69
N GLU A 60 8.35 -12.93 -2.30
CA GLU A 60 7.86 -14.18 -2.90
C GLU A 60 6.34 -14.36 -2.78
N ILE A 61 5.72 -13.79 -1.74
CA ILE A 61 4.25 -13.71 -1.61
C ILE A 61 3.73 -12.27 -1.75
N GLY A 62 4.57 -11.37 -2.28
CA GLY A 62 4.19 -10.01 -2.65
C GLY A 62 4.08 -9.01 -1.49
N THR A 63 4.62 -9.33 -0.31
CA THR A 63 4.72 -8.39 0.81
C THR A 63 5.96 -7.51 0.67
N THR A 64 5.76 -6.20 0.62
CA THR A 64 6.85 -5.21 0.56
C THR A 64 6.82 -4.36 1.82
N VAL A 65 8.00 -4.16 2.44
CA VAL A 65 8.19 -3.31 3.62
C VAL A 65 9.31 -2.35 3.29
N THR A 66 8.96 -1.08 3.05
CA THR A 66 9.85 -0.10 2.45
C THR A 66 9.98 1.11 3.37
N PRO A 67 11.12 1.30 4.05
CA PRO A 67 11.42 2.56 4.71
C PRO A 67 11.45 3.70 3.68
N THR A 68 10.63 4.72 3.88
CA THR A 68 10.46 5.82 2.92
C THR A 68 10.99 7.15 3.43
N ILE A 69 11.01 7.37 4.75
CA ILE A 69 11.48 8.60 5.39
C ILE A 69 12.28 8.23 6.63
N ALA A 70 13.43 8.89 6.83
CA ALA A 70 14.23 8.79 8.03
C ALA A 70 14.67 10.18 8.52
N THR A 71 14.62 10.41 9.83
CA THR A 71 15.14 11.64 10.47
C THR A 71 15.90 11.28 11.74
N ALA A 72 16.99 11.99 12.03
CA ALA A 72 17.76 11.81 13.27
C ALA A 72 18.61 13.04 13.60
N GLY A 73 18.60 13.44 14.88
CA GLY A 73 19.42 14.55 15.37
C GLY A 73 18.96 15.93 14.88
N THR A 74 19.61 16.97 15.41
CA THR A 74 19.27 18.37 15.14
C THR A 74 20.49 19.27 14.92
N THR A 75 21.67 18.86 15.39
CA THR A 75 22.89 19.68 15.41
C THR A 75 24.12 18.79 15.30
N GLU A 76 25.14 19.24 14.58
CA GLU A 76 26.33 18.45 14.22
C GLU A 76 27.21 18.00 15.39
N ASN A 77 27.25 18.77 16.49
CA ASN A 77 28.11 18.51 17.65
C ASN A 77 27.39 17.83 18.83
N VAL A 78 26.19 17.29 18.61
CA VAL A 78 25.38 16.62 19.63
C VAL A 78 25.07 15.18 19.21
N VAL A 79 25.31 14.22 20.10
CA VAL A 79 24.85 12.83 19.91
C VAL A 79 23.32 12.83 19.78
N PRO A 80 22.74 12.32 18.66
CA PRO A 80 21.30 12.34 18.45
C PRO A 80 20.52 11.63 19.55
N ALA A 81 19.61 12.35 20.22
CA ALA A 81 18.73 11.78 21.25
C ALA A 81 17.43 11.20 20.68
N ALA A 82 17.09 11.50 19.44
CA ALA A 82 15.86 11.04 18.81
C ALA A 82 16.08 10.74 17.32
N ALA A 83 15.39 9.73 16.84
CA ALA A 83 15.32 9.35 15.44
C ALA A 83 13.96 8.73 15.10
N GLN A 84 13.60 8.72 13.83
CA GLN A 84 12.33 8.18 13.35
C GLN A 84 12.47 7.55 11.97
N ILE A 85 11.75 6.46 11.73
CA ILE A 85 11.59 5.82 10.43
C ILE A 85 10.09 5.76 10.08
N THR A 86 9.71 6.23 8.90
CA THR A 86 8.40 5.95 8.29
C THR A 86 8.53 4.84 7.27
N VAL A 87 7.61 3.89 7.30
CA VAL A 87 7.66 2.66 6.51
C VAL A 87 6.33 2.46 5.78
N ASP A 88 6.39 2.35 4.45
CA ASP A 88 5.26 1.93 3.61
C ASP A 88 5.23 0.39 3.55
N VAL A 89 4.06 -0.19 3.82
CA VAL A 89 3.87 -1.63 3.78
C VAL A 89 2.76 -1.96 2.79
N ARG A 90 3.04 -2.94 1.92
CA ARG A 90 2.04 -3.53 1.02
C ARG A 90 1.99 -5.02 1.21
N VAL A 91 0.80 -5.59 1.20
CA VAL A 91 0.57 -7.04 1.33
C VAL A 91 -0.34 -7.55 0.22
N ASN A 92 -0.09 -8.73 -0.32
CA ASN A 92 -1.02 -9.39 -1.25
C ASN A 92 -1.98 -10.34 -0.53
N VAL A 93 -1.56 -10.88 0.61
CA VAL A 93 -2.26 -11.97 1.32
C VAL A 93 -2.82 -11.44 2.64
N VAL A 94 -4.03 -11.86 3.00
CA VAL A 94 -4.72 -11.38 4.23
C VAL A 94 -3.94 -11.77 5.49
N SER A 95 -3.34 -12.95 5.53
CA SER A 95 -2.55 -13.44 6.69
C SER A 95 -1.33 -12.57 6.99
N GLU A 96 -0.82 -11.84 5.99
CA GLU A 96 0.36 -11.00 6.15
C GLU A 96 0.11 -9.79 7.04
N LYS A 97 -1.15 -9.37 7.22
CA LYS A 97 -1.48 -8.28 8.15
C LYS A 97 -0.98 -8.58 9.56
N ALA A 98 -1.41 -9.72 10.12
CA ALA A 98 -1.07 -10.09 11.48
C ALA A 98 0.44 -10.37 11.64
N ARG A 99 1.05 -11.03 10.65
CA ARG A 99 2.49 -11.33 10.67
C ARG A 99 3.33 -10.05 10.68
N VAL A 100 3.04 -9.11 9.79
CA VAL A 100 3.79 -7.86 9.67
C VAL A 100 3.58 -6.98 10.89
N GLU A 101 2.35 -6.81 11.36
CA GLU A 101 2.05 -6.03 12.58
C GLU A 101 2.78 -6.61 13.79
N SER A 102 2.74 -7.94 13.98
CA SER A 102 3.48 -8.59 15.07
C SER A 102 5.00 -8.42 14.95
N ALA A 103 5.55 -8.42 13.73
CA ALA A 103 6.98 -8.22 13.50
C ALA A 103 7.43 -6.78 13.84
N PHE A 104 6.58 -5.79 13.56
CA PHE A 104 6.80 -4.41 13.97
C PHE A 104 6.72 -4.24 15.50
N ASP A 105 5.71 -4.83 16.14
CA ASP A 105 5.55 -4.81 17.60
C ASP A 105 6.72 -5.51 18.32
N ALA A 106 7.35 -6.48 17.67
CA ALA A 106 8.49 -7.23 18.20
C ALA A 106 9.83 -6.52 18.04
N LEU A 107 9.90 -5.33 17.41
CA LEU A 107 11.17 -4.61 17.26
C LEU A 107 11.76 -4.25 18.63
N GLN A 108 13.01 -4.65 18.85
CA GLN A 108 13.76 -4.38 20.09
C GLN A 108 15.00 -3.53 19.80
N PRO A 109 15.36 -2.62 20.72
CA PRO A 109 16.58 -1.82 20.59
C PRO A 109 17.82 -2.71 20.58
N THR A 110 18.82 -2.36 19.77
CA THR A 110 20.15 -2.99 19.81
C THR A 110 21.08 -2.33 20.82
N MET A 111 20.92 -1.03 21.01
CA MET A 111 21.73 -0.22 21.91
C MET A 111 21.15 -0.22 23.33
N ALA A 112 21.98 -0.51 24.32
CA ALA A 112 21.58 -0.46 25.72
C ALA A 112 21.09 0.95 26.10
N GLY A 113 19.88 1.01 26.68
CA GLY A 113 19.24 2.25 27.11
C GLY A 113 18.50 3.03 26.01
N ALA A 114 18.58 2.61 24.74
CA ALA A 114 17.67 3.12 23.72
C ALA A 114 16.27 2.52 23.91
N THR A 115 15.24 3.24 23.47
CA THR A 115 13.86 2.76 23.46
C THR A 115 13.26 2.89 22.08
N ILE A 116 12.33 1.99 21.75
CA ILE A 116 11.62 1.97 20.48
C ILE A 116 10.13 1.99 20.78
N SER A 117 9.39 2.86 20.08
CA SER A 117 7.94 2.83 20.04
C SER A 117 7.46 2.78 18.61
N VAL A 118 6.56 1.86 18.32
CA VAL A 118 5.98 1.69 16.98
C VAL A 118 4.53 2.13 16.99
N SER A 119 4.11 2.82 15.95
CA SER A 119 2.72 3.19 15.69
C SER A 119 2.37 2.95 14.23
N GLY A 120 1.08 2.86 13.93
CA GLY A 120 0.58 2.57 12.60
C GLY A 120 0.04 1.14 12.47
N LEU A 121 -0.50 0.84 11.29
CA LEU A 121 -1.10 -0.46 10.99
C LEU A 121 -1.28 -0.64 9.48
N ILE A 122 -1.55 -1.88 9.06
CA ILE A 122 -2.13 -2.16 7.75
C ILE A 122 -3.63 -1.86 7.85
N ASN A 123 -4.03 -0.70 7.36
CA ASN A 123 -5.40 -0.18 7.50
C ASN A 123 -6.32 -0.55 6.32
N ARG A 124 -5.76 -0.98 5.18
CA ARG A 124 -6.52 -1.52 4.05
C ARG A 124 -6.13 -2.98 3.85
N PRO A 125 -7.05 -3.95 4.01
CA PRO A 125 -6.80 -5.35 3.65
C PRO A 125 -6.56 -5.50 2.14
N PRO A 126 -5.91 -6.57 1.66
CA PRO A 126 -5.76 -6.80 0.23
C PRO A 126 -7.10 -7.17 -0.45
N MET A 127 -7.26 -6.74 -1.70
CA MET A 127 -8.31 -7.23 -2.60
C MET A 127 -7.70 -8.30 -3.50
N HIS A 128 -7.92 -9.57 -3.15
CA HIS A 128 -7.44 -10.70 -3.96
C HIS A 128 -8.26 -10.84 -5.24
N GLU A 129 -7.66 -11.38 -6.32
CA GLU A 129 -8.29 -11.51 -7.64
C GLU A 129 -9.62 -12.28 -7.61
N SER A 130 -9.73 -13.27 -6.72
CA SER A 130 -10.95 -14.04 -6.49
C SER A 130 -12.15 -13.18 -6.09
N SER A 131 -11.93 -12.02 -5.46
CA SER A 131 -12.99 -11.09 -5.07
C SER A 131 -13.64 -10.44 -6.30
N SER A 132 -12.90 -10.34 -7.40
CA SER A 132 -13.37 -9.70 -8.64
C SER A 132 -13.82 -10.71 -9.69
N ALA A 133 -13.44 -11.99 -9.57
CA ALA A 133 -13.54 -13.00 -10.61
C ALA A 133 -14.94 -13.09 -11.24
N THR A 134 -16.00 -13.18 -10.43
CA THR A 134 -17.38 -13.26 -10.93
C THR A 134 -17.81 -12.01 -11.69
N LEU A 135 -17.52 -10.82 -11.14
CA LEU A 135 -17.88 -9.55 -11.76
C LEU A 135 -17.04 -9.28 -13.02
N TYR A 136 -15.78 -9.69 -13.02
CA TYR A 136 -14.90 -9.55 -14.18
C TYR A 136 -15.35 -10.47 -15.33
N ALA A 137 -15.77 -11.70 -15.03
CA ALA A 137 -16.36 -12.59 -16.03
C ALA A 137 -17.65 -11.99 -16.64
N VAL A 138 -18.52 -11.38 -15.82
CA VAL A 138 -19.69 -10.64 -16.31
C VAL A 138 -19.25 -9.49 -17.23
N ALA A 139 -18.27 -8.69 -16.80
CA ALA A 139 -17.73 -7.59 -17.59
C ALA A 139 -17.21 -8.06 -18.95
N GLN A 140 -16.47 -9.17 -19.00
CA GLN A 140 -15.99 -9.76 -20.25
C GLN A 140 -17.13 -10.22 -21.16
N SER A 141 -18.17 -10.85 -20.60
CA SER A 141 -19.31 -11.34 -21.39
C SER A 141 -20.11 -10.22 -22.05
N VAL A 142 -20.29 -9.08 -21.36
CA VAL A 142 -21.07 -7.95 -21.89
C VAL A 142 -20.25 -7.03 -22.79
N ALA A 143 -18.92 -6.98 -22.61
CA ALA A 143 -18.01 -6.11 -23.35
C ALA A 143 -18.12 -6.27 -24.87
N GLN A 144 -18.17 -7.52 -25.36
CA GLN A 144 -18.27 -7.80 -26.79
C GLN A 144 -19.56 -7.24 -27.40
N GLY A 145 -20.69 -7.34 -26.69
CA GLY A 145 -21.99 -6.84 -27.14
C GLY A 145 -22.06 -5.32 -27.26
N ILE A 146 -21.12 -4.60 -26.63
CA ILE A 146 -21.01 -3.14 -26.70
C ILE A 146 -19.77 -2.67 -27.49
N GLY A 147 -19.12 -3.58 -28.23
CA GLY A 147 -18.00 -3.26 -29.12
C GLY A 147 -16.64 -3.12 -28.43
N ILE A 148 -16.51 -3.53 -27.17
CA ILE A 148 -15.21 -3.59 -26.46
C ILE A 148 -14.63 -4.99 -26.62
N THR A 149 -13.55 -5.12 -27.39
CA THR A 149 -12.95 -6.43 -27.74
C THR A 149 -11.67 -6.75 -26.97
N ASP A 150 -11.09 -5.78 -26.27
CA ASP A 150 -9.78 -5.85 -25.64
C ASP A 150 -9.81 -5.57 -24.12
N LEU A 151 -10.94 -5.82 -23.44
CA LEU A 151 -11.10 -5.55 -22.01
C LEU A 151 -10.10 -6.34 -21.14
N GLN A 152 -9.08 -5.66 -20.63
CA GLN A 152 -8.06 -6.26 -19.76
C GLN A 152 -8.38 -6.12 -18.27
N GLY A 153 -7.82 -7.04 -17.49
CA GLY A 153 -7.77 -7.00 -16.03
C GLY A 153 -6.32 -6.92 -15.57
N ILE A 154 -6.05 -6.13 -14.53
CA ILE A 154 -4.71 -5.96 -13.97
C ILE A 154 -4.71 -5.96 -12.44
N ALA A 155 -3.65 -6.52 -11.86
CA ALA A 155 -3.33 -6.40 -10.44
C ALA A 155 -2.48 -5.15 -10.20
N VAL A 156 -2.80 -4.34 -9.18
CA VAL A 156 -2.09 -3.09 -8.90
C VAL A 156 -1.61 -2.96 -7.46
N GLY A 157 -0.55 -2.17 -7.26
CA GLY A 157 0.05 -1.90 -5.94
C GLY A 157 -0.77 -1.00 -5.02
N GLY A 158 -1.64 -0.15 -5.58
CA GLY A 158 -2.40 0.85 -4.83
C GLY A 158 -3.70 0.30 -4.24
N GLY A 159 -4.07 0.81 -3.06
CA GLY A 159 -5.38 0.55 -2.45
C GLY A 159 -6.50 1.40 -3.06
N SER A 160 -7.74 1.06 -2.73
CA SER A 160 -8.98 1.83 -2.94
C SER A 160 -10.02 1.43 -1.90
N ASP A 161 -11.22 1.99 -1.96
CA ASP A 161 -12.33 1.56 -1.12
C ASP A 161 -12.84 0.16 -1.48
N GLY A 162 -12.50 -0.35 -2.67
CA GLY A 162 -12.76 -1.75 -3.05
C GLY A 162 -12.05 -2.76 -2.16
N ASN A 163 -10.93 -2.38 -1.52
CA ASN A 163 -10.26 -3.21 -0.53
C ASN A 163 -11.19 -3.55 0.64
N PHE A 164 -12.05 -2.64 1.07
CA PHE A 164 -12.94 -2.87 2.21
C PHE A 164 -14.13 -3.76 1.84
N THR A 165 -14.76 -3.52 0.69
CA THR A 165 -15.89 -4.34 0.24
C THR A 165 -15.45 -5.78 -0.03
N ALA A 166 -14.28 -5.96 -0.64
CA ALA A 166 -13.68 -7.28 -0.82
C ALA A 166 -13.38 -7.98 0.52
N ALA A 167 -12.84 -7.24 1.50
CA ALA A 167 -12.51 -7.80 2.81
C ALA A 167 -13.72 -8.32 3.60
N ILE A 168 -14.90 -7.75 3.38
CA ILE A 168 -16.16 -8.22 4.00
C ILE A 168 -16.90 -9.26 3.14
N GLY A 169 -16.26 -9.79 2.10
CA GLY A 169 -16.80 -10.86 1.26
C GLY A 169 -17.75 -10.42 0.15
N VAL A 170 -17.88 -9.11 -0.11
CA VAL A 170 -18.71 -8.61 -1.22
C VAL A 170 -17.90 -8.71 -2.52
N PRO A 171 -18.41 -9.39 -3.58
CA PRO A 171 -17.77 -9.39 -4.89
C PRO A 171 -17.49 -7.96 -5.35
N THR A 172 -16.24 -7.69 -5.70
CA THR A 172 -15.73 -6.34 -5.93
C THR A 172 -14.89 -6.31 -7.19
N LEU A 173 -15.30 -5.50 -8.16
CA LEU A 173 -14.52 -5.15 -9.35
C LEU A 173 -14.23 -3.64 -9.31
N ASP A 174 -13.00 -3.26 -9.63
CA ASP A 174 -12.55 -1.87 -9.59
C ASP A 174 -11.97 -1.41 -10.93
N GLY A 175 -11.64 -0.13 -11.06
CA GLY A 175 -11.13 0.47 -12.29
C GLY A 175 -12.23 0.84 -13.30
N LEU A 176 -13.50 0.93 -12.86
CA LEU A 176 -14.62 1.33 -13.71
C LEU A 176 -14.74 2.86 -13.90
N GLY A 177 -13.86 3.64 -13.30
CA GLY A 177 -13.79 5.09 -13.43
C GLY A 177 -13.05 5.55 -14.67
N ALA A 178 -12.45 6.75 -14.59
CA ALA A 178 -11.82 7.41 -15.72
C ALA A 178 -10.71 6.58 -16.39
N CYS A 179 -10.71 6.54 -17.72
CA CYS A 179 -9.61 6.02 -18.53
C CYS A 179 -8.57 7.12 -18.75
N GLY A 180 -7.29 6.84 -18.51
CA GLY A 180 -6.27 7.90 -18.48
C GLY A 180 -4.96 7.45 -17.85
N GLY A 181 -4.19 8.42 -17.36
CA GLY A 181 -2.91 8.16 -16.72
C GLY A 181 -2.43 9.34 -15.88
N GLY A 182 -1.33 9.13 -15.15
CA GLY A 182 -0.69 10.19 -14.36
C GLY A 182 -1.42 10.56 -13.07
N ALA A 183 -2.28 9.69 -12.53
CA ALA A 183 -3.00 9.97 -11.28
C ALA A 183 -2.04 10.43 -10.17
N HIS A 184 -2.43 11.51 -9.47
CA HIS A 184 -1.64 12.18 -8.42
C HIS A 184 -0.35 12.86 -8.92
N ALA A 185 -0.30 13.25 -10.19
CA ALA A 185 0.83 14.00 -10.77
C ALA A 185 0.33 15.14 -11.66
N ASP A 186 1.19 16.13 -11.92
CA ASP A 186 0.88 17.25 -12.82
C ASP A 186 0.58 16.80 -14.27
N THR A 187 0.98 15.58 -14.61
CA THR A 187 0.72 14.93 -15.90
C THR A 187 -0.60 14.14 -15.92
N GLU A 188 -1.47 14.31 -14.92
CA GLU A 188 -2.77 13.65 -14.87
C GLU A 188 -3.66 14.03 -16.06
N TYR A 189 -4.25 13.03 -16.71
CA TYR A 189 -5.15 13.25 -17.83
C TYR A 189 -6.21 12.15 -17.95
N ILE A 190 -7.32 12.49 -18.62
CA ILE A 190 -8.36 11.55 -19.03
C ILE A 190 -8.42 11.43 -20.55
N LYS A 191 -8.71 10.24 -21.05
CA LYS A 191 -9.01 9.96 -22.45
C LYS A 191 -10.50 10.15 -22.69
N VAL A 192 -10.91 11.37 -23.06
CA VAL A 192 -12.34 11.71 -23.30
C VAL A 192 -13.00 10.72 -24.27
N SER A 193 -12.29 10.30 -25.32
CA SER A 193 -12.76 9.33 -26.32
C SER A 193 -13.12 7.95 -25.74
N LYS A 194 -12.59 7.58 -24.57
CA LYS A 194 -12.85 6.30 -23.89
C LYS A 194 -13.95 6.36 -22.82
N MET A 195 -14.40 7.55 -22.45
CA MET A 195 -15.38 7.70 -21.36
C MET A 195 -16.77 7.18 -21.75
N GLY A 196 -17.17 7.33 -23.02
CA GLY A 196 -18.41 6.75 -23.53
C GLY A 196 -18.43 5.22 -23.44
N GLU A 197 -17.36 4.56 -23.90
CA GLU A 197 -17.18 3.10 -23.79
C GLU A 197 -17.22 2.64 -22.31
N ARG A 198 -16.52 3.37 -21.42
CA ARG A 198 -16.49 3.03 -19.99
C ARG A 198 -17.87 3.13 -19.33
N ALA A 199 -18.62 4.19 -19.62
CA ALA A 199 -19.97 4.35 -19.11
C ALA A 199 -20.91 3.25 -19.63
N ALA A 200 -20.80 2.90 -20.92
CA ALA A 200 -21.55 1.80 -21.51
C ALA A 200 -21.22 0.46 -20.83
N LEU A 201 -19.96 0.18 -20.53
CA LEU A 201 -19.54 -1.04 -19.83
C LEU A 201 -20.16 -1.12 -18.42
N ALA A 202 -20.08 -0.05 -17.64
CA ALA A 202 -20.67 -0.02 -16.29
C ALA A 202 -22.19 -0.24 -16.32
N ALA A 203 -22.89 0.37 -17.28
CA ALA A 203 -24.32 0.18 -17.48
C ALA A 203 -24.65 -1.27 -17.91
N ALA A 204 -23.87 -1.85 -18.81
CA ALA A 204 -24.07 -3.21 -19.28
C ALA A 204 -23.86 -4.26 -18.18
N ILE A 205 -22.81 -4.10 -17.36
CA ILE A 205 -22.57 -4.94 -16.18
C ILE A 205 -23.75 -4.86 -15.21
N THR A 206 -24.18 -3.64 -14.89
CA THR A 206 -25.30 -3.42 -13.95
C THR A 206 -26.58 -4.08 -14.46
N ARG A 207 -26.89 -3.94 -15.75
CA ARG A 207 -28.05 -4.59 -16.38
C ARG A 207 -27.97 -6.11 -16.31
N ALA A 208 -26.81 -6.69 -16.60
CA ALA A 208 -26.62 -8.14 -16.53
C ALA A 208 -26.84 -8.70 -15.12
N LEU A 209 -26.41 -7.96 -14.09
CA LEU A 209 -26.60 -8.36 -12.70
C LEU A 209 -28.08 -8.29 -12.25
N VAL A 210 -28.84 -7.30 -12.72
CA VAL A 210 -30.27 -7.17 -12.40
C VAL A 210 -31.13 -8.22 -13.11
N VAL A 211 -30.74 -8.65 -14.32
CA VAL A 211 -31.51 -9.68 -15.06
C VAL A 211 -31.23 -11.09 -14.53
N ALA A 212 -30.08 -11.30 -13.90
CA ALA A 212 -29.69 -12.60 -13.34
C ALA A 212 -30.23 -12.84 -11.91
N SER A 213 -30.84 -11.83 -11.28
CA SER A 213 -31.47 -11.89 -9.95
C SER A 213 -32.98 -12.11 -10.03
#